data_AF-A0A917FDM6-F1
#
_entry.id   AF-A0A917FDM6-F1
#
_cell.length_a   1.000
_cell.length_b   1.000
_cell.length_c   1.000
_cell.angle_alpha   90.00
_cell.angle_beta   90.00
_cell.angle_gamma   90.00
#
_symmetry.space_group_name_H-M   'P 1'
#
loop_
_entity.id
_entity.type
_entity.pdbx_description
1 polymer ?
#
loop_
_entity_poly.entity_id
_entity_poly.type
_entity_poly.pdbx_seq_one_letter_code
_entity_poly.pdbx_strand_id
1 'polypeptide(L)' 'MGLAGRQCPDLRTINRFRSQRMKDVLETVFTAFLQFLDGEKYISLEHFFVDGTKIGAHVNRYTFVWGQAVRKHKART' A
#
# COMPACT_ATOMS: atom_id res chain seq x y z
N MET A 1 3.88 15.61 -13.04
CA MET A 1 3.53 14.42 -13.86
C MET A 1 3.87 13.20 -13.02
N GLY A 2 2.91 12.32 -12.69
CA GLY A 2 3.19 11.20 -11.78
C GLY A 2 4.06 10.11 -12.42
N LEU A 3 4.56 9.17 -11.61
CA LEU A 3 5.44 8.06 -12.03
C LEU A 3 4.87 7.21 -13.19
N ALA A 4 3.54 7.18 -13.34
CA ALA A 4 2.85 6.46 -14.40
C ALA A 4 2.42 7.35 -15.59
N GLY A 5 2.94 8.58 -15.71
CA GLY A 5 2.66 9.41 -16.89
C GLY A 5 1.18 9.71 -17.13
N ARG A 6 0.41 9.99 -16.06
CA ARG A 6 -1.07 10.15 -16.06
C ARG A 6 -1.89 8.87 -16.27
N GLN A 7 -1.27 7.70 -16.32
CA GLN A 7 -2.00 6.43 -16.26
C GLN A 7 -2.44 6.15 -14.81
N CYS A 8 -3.59 5.50 -14.67
CA CYS A 8 -4.12 5.01 -13.39
C CYS A 8 -4.02 3.47 -13.35
N PRO A 9 -2.81 2.90 -13.19
CA PRO A 9 -2.62 1.46 -13.11
C PRO A 9 -3.34 0.90 -11.88
N ASP A 10 -3.93 -0.28 -12.02
CA ASP A 10 -4.59 -0.96 -10.91
C ASP A 10 -3.57 -1.45 -9.85
N LEU A 11 -4.08 -1.81 -8.67
CA LEU A 11 -3.26 -2.32 -7.56
C LEU A 11 -2.43 -3.54 -7.96
N ARG A 12 -2.99 -4.41 -8.81
CA ARG A 12 -2.34 -5.64 -9.26
C ARG A 12 -1.14 -5.35 -10.16
N THR A 13 -1.25 -4.34 -11.01
CA THR A 13 -0.22 -3.87 -11.94
C THR A 13 0.92 -3.24 -11.16
N ILE A 14 0.62 -2.39 -10.18
CA ILE A 14 1.63 -1.80 -9.29
C ILE A 14 2.35 -2.89 -8.50
N ASN A 15 1.63 -3.84 -7.92
CA ASN A 15 2.25 -4.92 -7.15
C ASN A 15 3.10 -5.83 -8.05
N ARG A 16 2.62 -6.18 -9.24
CA ARG A 16 3.40 -6.97 -10.21
C ARG A 16 4.68 -6.25 -10.60
N PHE A 17 4.61 -4.93 -10.82
CA PHE A 17 5.79 -4.12 -11.13
C PHE A 17 6.80 -4.15 -9.97
N ARG A 18 6.34 -3.94 -8.72
CA ARG A 18 7.19 -4.02 -7.52
C ARG A 18 7.85 -5.39 -7.34
N SER A 19 7.07 -6.47 -7.48
CA SER A 19 7.52 -7.83 -7.18
C SER A 19 8.32 -8.49 -8.30
N GLN A 20 8.16 -8.06 -9.55
CA GLN A 20 8.82 -8.67 -10.71
C GLN A 20 9.85 -7.76 -11.36
N ARG A 21 9.49 -6.49 -11.65
CA ARG A 21 10.35 -5.57 -12.41
C ARG A 21 11.34 -4.84 -11.51
N MET A 22 10.93 -4.46 -10.30
CA MET A 22 11.78 -3.72 -9.38
C MET A 22 12.48 -4.60 -8.36
N LYS A 23 12.23 -5.92 -8.33
CA LYS A 23 12.61 -6.81 -7.22
C LYS A 23 14.06 -6.60 -6.76
N ASP A 24 15.00 -6.56 -7.70
CA ASP A 24 16.44 -6.53 -7.39
C ASP A 24 16.97 -5.12 -7.11
N VAL A 25 16.22 -4.08 -7.48
CA VAL A 25 16.64 -2.67 -7.40
C VAL A 25 15.86 -1.90 -6.33
N LEU A 26 14.71 -2.44 -5.91
CA LEU A 26 13.78 -1.79 -4.99
C LEU A 26 14.44 -1.46 -3.67
N GLU A 27 15.22 -2.41 -3.12
CA GLU A 27 15.96 -2.22 -1.87
C GLU A 27 16.96 -1.08 -1.98
N THR A 28 17.80 -1.08 -3.01
CA THR A 28 18.81 -0.03 -3.23
C THR A 28 18.19 1.35 -3.38
N VAL A 29 17.13 1.47 -4.17
CA VAL A 29 16.42 2.74 -4.37
C VAL A 29 15.75 3.20 -3.08
N PHE A 30 15.15 2.28 -2.33
CA PHE A 30 14.50 2.59 -1.07
C PHE A 30 15.50 3.05 -0.02
N THR A 31 16.65 2.39 0.09
CA THR A 31 17.74 2.77 0.99
C THR A 31 18.30 4.15 0.64
N ALA A 32 18.55 4.43 -0.65
CA ALA A 32 19.00 5.75 -1.08
C ALA A 32 17.99 6.85 -0.76
N PHE A 33 16.69 6.55 -0.89
CA PHE A 33 15.62 7.47 -0.53
C PHE A 33 15.57 7.74 0.98
N LEU A 34 15.74 6.71 1.81
CA LEU A 34 15.81 6.87 3.26
C LEU A 34 17.03 7.70 3.69
N GLN A 35 18.20 7.43 3.12
CA GLN A 35 19.42 8.21 3.39
C GLN A 35 19.26 9.68 3.00
N PHE A 36 18.59 9.96 1.88
CA PHE A 36 18.27 11.32 1.48
C PHE A 36 17.38 12.03 2.51
N LEU A 37 16.30 11.37 2.95
CA LEU A 37 15.39 11.95 3.94
C LEU A 37 16.04 12.16 5.32
N ASP A 38 16.93 11.26 5.71
CA ASP A 38 17.69 11.36 6.96
C ASP A 38 18.70 12.51 6.89
N GLY A 39 19.42 12.65 5.77
CA GLY A 39 20.35 13.76 5.54
C GLY A 39 19.67 15.14 5.56
N GLU A 40 18.46 15.23 5.02
CA GLU A 40 17.62 16.43 5.06
C GLU A 40 16.87 16.61 6.41
N LYS A 41 17.08 15.71 7.38
CA LYS A 41 16.43 15.70 8.69
C LYS A 41 14.90 15.69 8.66
N TYR A 42 14.31 15.15 7.59
CA TYR A 42 12.87 14.91 7.50
C TYR A 42 12.43 13.68 8.29
N ILE A 43 13.33 12.71 8.45
CA ILE A 43 13.13 11.51 9.25
C ILE A 43 14.29 11.35 10.22
N SER A 44 14.06 10.66 11.33
CA SER A 44 15.10 10.17 12.22
C SER A 44 15.09 8.66 12.18
N LEU A 45 16.21 8.06 11.77
CA LEU A 45 16.36 6.60 11.71
C LEU A 45 16.57 5.97 13.11
N GLU A 46 16.82 6.77 14.15
CA GLU A 46 17.06 6.30 15.53
C GLU A 46 15.78 5.83 16.23
N HIS A 47 14.63 6.42 15.87
CA HIS A 47 13.34 6.13 16.50
C HIS A 47 12.30 5.75 15.44
N PHE A 48 12.36 4.49 15.00
CA PHE A 48 11.35 3.94 14.10
C PHE A 48 10.09 3.53 14.88
N PHE A 49 9.10 4.42 14.95
CA PHE A 49 7.78 4.07 15.45
C PHE A 49 6.95 3.49 14.31
N VAL A 50 6.71 2.16 14.35
CA VAL A 50 5.61 1.56 13.59
C VAL A 50 4.33 1.95 14.31
N ASP A 51 3.84 3.17 14.09
CA ASP A 51 2.46 3.46 14.45
C ASP A 51 1.58 2.52 13.64
N GLY A 52 0.69 1.80 14.32
CA GLY A 52 -0.24 0.85 13.72
C GLY A 52 -1.32 1.55 12.87
N THR A 53 -1.02 2.71 12.28
CA THR A 53 -1.88 3.44 11.37
C THR A 53 -2.12 2.56 10.15
N LYS A 54 -3.22 1.83 10.17
CA LYS A 54 -3.72 1.13 8.98
C LYS A 54 -4.06 2.19 7.93
N ILE A 55 -3.14 2.45 7.00
CA ILE A 55 -3.37 3.22 5.77
C ILE A 55 -4.53 2.61 4.94
N GLY A 56 -4.94 1.37 5.26
CA GLY A 56 -6.13 0.70 4.73
C GLY A 56 -7.47 1.03 5.40
N ALA A 57 -7.54 1.89 6.43
CA ALA A 57 -8.80 2.20 7.11
C ALA A 57 -9.86 2.79 6.15
N HIS A 58 -9.43 3.42 5.05
CA HIS A 58 -10.31 3.97 4.03
C HIS A 58 -10.69 2.99 2.89
N VAL A 59 -10.13 1.77 2.88
CA VAL A 59 -10.37 0.73 1.86
C VAL A 59 -11.57 -0.15 2.21
N ASN A 60 -12.02 -0.12 3.47
CA ASN A 60 -13.15 -0.91 3.98
C ASN A 60 -14.54 -0.37 3.60
N ARG A 61 -14.67 0.46 2.56
CA ARG A 61 -15.98 1.01 2.14
C ARG A 61 -16.96 -0.04 1.57
N TYR A 62 -16.54 -1.28 1.34
CA TYR A 62 -17.37 -2.32 0.71
C TYR A 62 -17.40 -3.70 1.40
N THR A 63 -16.84 -3.87 2.60
CA THR A 63 -16.83 -5.18 3.28
C THR A 63 -18.18 -5.56 3.93
N PHE A 64 -19.10 -4.60 4.12
CA PHE A 64 -20.40 -4.86 4.75
C PHE A 64 -21.48 -5.45 3.84
N VAL A 65 -21.27 -5.50 2.52
CA VAL A 65 -22.30 -5.98 1.57
C VAL A 65 -22.44 -7.51 1.61
N TRP A 66 -21.36 -8.23 1.93
CA TRP A 66 -21.36 -9.70 1.98
C TRP A 66 -22.12 -10.27 3.17
N GLY A 67 -22.07 -9.62 4.34
CA GLY A 67 -22.74 -10.10 5.55
C GLY A 67 -24.27 -10.14 5.41
N GLN A 68 -24.86 -9.15 4.74
CA GLN A 68 -26.30 -9.13 4.48
C GLN A 68 -26.75 -10.20 3.47
N ALA A 69 -25.97 -10.42 2.41
CA ALA A 69 -26.26 -11.46 1.42
C ALA A 69 -26.23 -12.86 2.04
N VAL A 70 -25.21 -13.15 2.86
CA VAL A 70 -25.06 -14.42 3.58
C VAL A 70 -26.20 -14.63 4.58
N ARG A 71 -26.61 -13.58 5.33
CA ARG A 71 -27.77 -13.66 6.25
C ARG A 71 -29.07 -13.92 5.52
N LYS A 72 -29.34 -13.23 4.40
CA LYS A 72 -30.55 -13.46 3.58
C LYS A 72 -30.61 -14.88 3.02
N HIS A 73 -29.48 -15.43 2.58
CA HIS A 73 -29.42 -16.80 2.07
C HIS A 73 -29.67 -17.83 3.19
N LYS A 74 -29.09 -17.66 4.38
CA LYS A 74 -29.31 -18.55 5.53
C LYS A 74 -30.74 -18.53 6.06
N ALA A 75 -31.46 -17.41 5.98
CA ALA A 75 -32.85 -17.32 6.42
C ALA A 75 -33.87 -17.88 5.40
N ARG A 76 -33.42 -18.20 4.17
CA ARG A 76 -34.24 -18.79 3.11
C ARG A 76 -34.07 -20.31 2.99
N THR A 77 -33.19 -20.89 3.81
CA THR A 77 -33.03 -22.34 4.03
C THR A 77 -33.73 -22.69 5.33
#